data_AF-A0A524A9A1-F1
#
_entry.id   AF-A0A524A9A1-F1
#
_cell.length_a   1.000
_cell.length_b   1.000
_cell.length_c   1.000
_cell.angle_alpha   90.00
_cell.angle_beta   90.00
_cell.angle_gamma   90.00
#
_symmetry.space_group_name_H-M   'P 1'
#
loop_
_entity.id
_entity.type
_entity.pdbx_description
1 polymer ?
#
loop_
_entity_poly.entity_id
_entity_poly.type
_entity_poly.pdbx_seq_one_letter_code
_entity_poly.pdbx_strand_id
1 'polypeptide(L)'
;MGMERGYDEKIDVVDLIISVLREHESKLDELVSRLEEAQSLPVEVRAPQEPQETPEQVGAAITAVLKSWADFTGRGSGAKLVAVDVADGFFEASAVVGGVVYVYREEIPSLDIQYTKRDDGVSI
;
A
#
# COMPACT_ATOMS: atom_id res chain seq x y z
N MET A 1 -27.09 -41.22 13.25
CA MET A 1 -26.59 -40.03 13.97
C MET A 1 -25.13 -39.78 13.60
N GLY A 2 -24.86 -39.30 12.39
CA GLY A 2 -23.49 -39.06 11.91
C GLY A 2 -23.33 -37.86 10.98
N MET A 3 -24.45 -37.25 10.53
CA MET A 3 -24.41 -36.06 9.68
C MET A 3 -24.20 -34.76 10.47
N GLU A 4 -24.76 -34.64 11.68
CA GLU A 4 -24.69 -33.40 12.49
C GLU A 4 -23.25 -32.96 12.83
N ARG A 5 -22.35 -33.91 13.15
CA ARG A 5 -20.95 -33.57 13.49
C ARG A 5 -20.16 -32.92 12.34
N GLY A 6 -20.49 -33.26 11.09
CA GLY A 6 -19.82 -32.68 9.92
C GLY A 6 -20.33 -31.28 9.58
N TYR A 7 -21.53 -30.91 10.03
CA TYR A 7 -22.03 -29.54 9.92
C TYR A 7 -21.46 -28.66 11.04
N ASP A 8 -21.33 -29.19 12.26
CA ASP A 8 -20.70 -28.47 13.37
C ASP A 8 -19.23 -28.10 13.04
N GLU A 9 -18.44 -29.04 12.52
CA GLU A 9 -17.04 -28.77 12.13
C GLU A 9 -16.94 -27.74 10.99
N LYS A 10 -17.88 -27.77 10.03
CA LYS A 10 -17.94 -26.76 8.96
C LYS A 10 -18.34 -25.38 9.50
N ILE A 11 -19.23 -25.33 10.50
CA ILE A 11 -19.63 -24.09 11.18
C ILE A 11 -18.46 -23.53 11.97
N ASP A 12 -17.72 -24.36 12.71
CA ASP A 12 -16.52 -23.95 13.46
C ASP A 12 -15.45 -23.33 12.54
N VAL A 13 -15.24 -23.93 11.37
CA VAL A 13 -14.31 -23.39 10.36
C VAL A 13 -14.81 -22.06 9.79
N VAL A 14 -16.12 -21.92 9.56
CA VAL A 14 -16.71 -20.66 9.09
C VAL A 14 -16.56 -19.56 10.16
N ASP A 15 -16.79 -19.87 11.43
CA ASP A 15 -16.61 -18.94 12.54
C ASP A 15 -15.14 -18.51 12.68
N LEU A 16 -14.20 -19.44 12.49
CA LEU A 16 -12.78 -19.12 12.43
C LEU A 16 -12.47 -18.16 11.27
N ILE A 17 -12.95 -18.43 10.06
CA ILE A 17 -12.75 -17.53 8.91
C ILE A 17 -13.35 -16.15 9.19
N ILE A 18 -14.56 -16.08 9.74
CA ILE A 18 -15.22 -14.81 10.09
C ILE A 18 -14.38 -14.04 11.11
N SER A 19 -13.84 -14.71 12.13
CA SER A 19 -13.01 -14.06 13.15
C SER A 19 -11.74 -13.45 12.55
N VAL A 20 -11.05 -14.19 11.68
CA VAL A 20 -9.83 -13.71 11.02
C VAL A 20 -10.14 -12.55 10.07
N LEU A 21 -11.22 -12.64 9.30
CA LEU A 21 -11.64 -11.57 8.40
C LEU A 21 -12.00 -10.29 9.16
N ARG A 22 -12.69 -10.40 10.30
CA ARG A 22 -12.96 -9.26 11.19
C ARG A 22 -11.70 -8.64 11.77
N GLU A 23 -10.71 -9.45 12.12
CA GLU A 23 -9.42 -8.95 12.60
C GLU A 23 -8.68 -8.17 11.51
N HIS A 24 -8.75 -8.65 10.26
CA HIS A 24 -8.17 -7.96 9.12
C HIS A 24 -8.90 -6.64 8.80
N GLU A 25 -10.23 -6.62 8.84
CA GLU A 25 -11.05 -5.42 8.68
C GLU A 25 -10.64 -4.34 9.70
N SER A 26 -10.53 -4.72 10.98
CA SER A 26 -10.10 -3.82 12.05
C SER A 26 -8.69 -3.27 11.83
N LYS A 27 -7.74 -4.12 11.41
CA LYS A 27 -6.36 -3.68 11.10
C LYS A 27 -6.31 -2.71 9.93
N LEU A 28 -7.14 -2.91 8.91
CA LEU A 28 -7.22 -1.99 7.77
C LEU A 28 -7.82 -0.65 8.18
N ASP A 29 -8.89 -0.64 8.99
CA ASP A 29 -9.48 0.58 9.52
C ASP A 29 -8.49 1.39 10.38
N GLU A 30 -7.67 0.72 11.18
CA GLU A 30 -6.61 1.37 11.97
C GLU A 30 -5.55 2.02 11.06
N LEU A 31 -5.12 1.33 10.01
CA LEU A 31 -4.14 1.85 9.06
C LEU A 31 -4.69 3.05 8.28
N VAL A 32 -5.95 2.99 7.85
CA VAL A 32 -6.65 4.10 7.20
C VAL A 32 -6.73 5.30 8.14
N SER A 33 -7.16 5.09 9.39
CA SER A 33 -7.25 6.15 10.39
C SER A 33 -5.90 6.83 10.63
N ARG A 34 -4.82 6.05 10.75
CA ARG A 34 -3.46 6.60 10.91
C ARG A 34 -2.99 7.40 9.70
N LEU A 35 -3.43 7.02 8.50
CA LEU A 35 -3.09 7.72 7.26
C LEU A 35 -3.89 9.03 7.15
N GLU A 36 -5.17 9.02 7.52
CA GLU A 36 -6.01 10.22 7.62
C GLU A 36 -5.49 11.18 8.70
N GLU A 37 -5.02 10.68 9.84
CA GLU A 37 -4.34 11.48 10.88
C GLU A 37 -3.05 12.13 10.33
N ALA A 38 -2.25 11.38 9.57
CA ALA A 38 -1.05 11.92 8.94
C ALA A 38 -1.38 12.96 7.85
N GLN A 39 -2.51 12.81 7.15
CA GLN A 39 -2.98 13.74 6.12
C GLN A 39 -3.64 15.00 6.70
N SER A 40 -4.30 14.89 7.86
CA SER A 40 -5.00 15.99 8.53
C SER A 40 -4.09 16.90 9.34
N LEU A 41 -2.80 16.53 9.51
CA LEU A 41 -1.78 17.52 9.83
C LEU A 41 -1.82 18.59 8.73
N PRO A 42 -1.96 19.88 9.08
CA PRO A 42 -1.95 20.93 8.08
C PRO A 42 -0.57 20.95 7.46
N VAL A 43 -0.47 20.32 6.30
CA VAL A 43 0.52 20.69 5.30
C VAL A 43 0.20 22.16 5.08
N GLU A 44 1.04 23.04 5.64
CA GLU A 44 1.26 24.36 5.06
C GLU A 44 1.63 24.09 3.61
N VAL A 45 0.60 23.98 2.76
CA VAL A 45 0.72 24.13 1.33
C VAL A 45 1.06 25.60 1.18
N ARG A 46 2.34 25.91 1.40
CA ARG A 46 2.97 27.02 0.70
C ARG A 46 2.65 26.73 -0.75
N ALA A 47 1.71 27.50 -1.27
CA ALA A 47 1.37 27.53 -2.68
C ALA A 47 2.67 27.41 -3.48
N PRO A 48 2.69 26.66 -4.60
CA PRO A 48 3.79 26.74 -5.54
C PRO A 48 4.00 28.23 -5.82
N GLN A 49 5.07 28.80 -5.25
CA GLN A 49 5.53 30.09 -5.71
C GLN A 49 5.93 29.79 -7.14
N GLU A 50 5.18 30.34 -8.10
CA GLU A 50 5.64 30.43 -9.48
C GLU A 50 7.11 30.83 -9.40
N PRO A 51 8.04 29.98 -9.89
CA PRO A 51 9.43 30.34 -9.93
C PRO A 51 9.49 31.59 -10.82
N GLN A 52 9.69 32.74 -10.19
CA GLN A 52 10.12 33.93 -10.90
C GLN A 52 11.31 33.52 -11.74
N GLU A 53 11.15 33.68 -13.04
CA GLU A 53 12.11 33.33 -14.07
C GLU A 53 13.47 33.98 -13.75
N THR A 54 14.38 33.19 -13.20
CA THR A 54 15.81 33.42 -13.39
C THR A 54 16.36 32.23 -14.17
N PRO A 55 16.84 32.44 -15.41
CA PRO A 55 17.30 31.36 -16.28
C PRO A 55 18.72 30.93 -15.91
N GLU A 56 18.94 30.58 -14.65
CA GLU A 56 20.24 30.08 -14.20
C GLU A 56 20.10 28.67 -13.63
N GLN A 57 20.43 27.73 -14.53
CA GLN A 57 20.91 26.39 -14.21
C GLN A 57 19.81 25.42 -13.76
N VAL A 58 19.11 24.86 -14.75
CA VAL A 58 18.64 23.48 -14.73
C VAL A 58 19.87 22.57 -14.59
N GLY A 59 20.46 22.54 -13.40
CA GLY A 59 21.39 21.50 -13.02
C GLY A 59 20.60 20.21 -13.06
N ALA A 60 20.94 19.32 -14.00
CA ALA A 60 20.29 18.04 -14.19
C ALA A 60 20.07 17.36 -12.84
N ALA A 61 18.83 17.37 -12.35
CA ALA A 61 18.47 16.67 -11.12
C ALA A 61 18.68 15.19 -11.39
N ILE A 62 19.70 14.61 -10.77
CA ILE A 62 20.05 13.21 -10.97
C ILE A 62 18.91 12.38 -10.41
N THR A 63 18.28 11.56 -11.25
CA THR A 63 17.24 10.61 -10.82
C THR A 63 17.88 9.27 -10.51
N ALA A 64 17.81 8.86 -9.25
CA ALA A 64 18.31 7.58 -8.79
C ALA A 64 17.14 6.62 -8.56
N VAL A 65 16.98 5.65 -9.45
CA VAL A 65 15.95 4.59 -9.30
C VAL A 65 16.48 3.48 -8.41
N LEU A 66 15.83 3.26 -7.28
CA LEU A 66 16.19 2.29 -6.26
C LEU A 66 15.27 1.08 -6.35
N LYS A 67 15.85 -0.13 -6.38
CA LYS A 67 15.12 -1.40 -6.42
C LYS A 67 14.81 -1.97 -5.04
N SER A 68 15.38 -1.39 -4.00
CA SER A 68 15.26 -1.83 -2.62
C SER A 68 14.67 -0.73 -1.77
N TRP A 69 13.58 -1.04 -1.05
CA TRP A 69 12.93 -0.10 -0.13
C TRP A 69 13.88 0.35 1.00
N ALA A 70 14.76 -0.53 1.46
CA ALA A 70 15.76 -0.21 2.47
C ALA A 70 16.76 0.85 1.98
N ASP A 71 17.13 0.81 0.70
CA ASP A 71 18.03 1.80 0.10
C ASP A 71 17.31 3.15 -0.09
N PHE A 72 16.02 3.11 -0.44
CA PHE A 72 15.19 4.31 -0.57
C PHE A 72 15.02 5.03 0.75
N THR A 73 14.65 4.31 1.81
CA THR A 73 14.50 4.88 3.14
C THR A 73 15.83 5.34 3.74
N GLY A 74 16.93 4.61 3.49
CA GLY A 74 18.27 5.00 3.93
C GLY A 74 18.75 6.30 3.29
N ARG A 75 18.64 6.42 1.96
CA ARG A 75 19.09 7.60 1.20
C ARG A 75 18.10 8.77 1.23
N GLY A 76 16.81 8.46 1.35
CA GLY A 76 15.71 9.40 1.45
C GLY A 76 15.46 9.94 2.86
N SER A 77 16.15 9.44 3.89
CA SER A 77 15.99 9.88 5.29
C SER A 77 16.22 11.39 5.52
N GLY A 78 16.98 12.04 4.62
CA GLY A 78 17.20 13.49 4.62
C GLY A 78 16.17 14.30 3.82
N ALA A 79 15.15 13.67 3.25
CA ALA A 79 14.16 14.35 2.41
C ALA A 79 13.19 15.15 3.26
N LYS A 80 12.96 16.41 2.88
CA LYS A 80 11.94 17.24 3.53
C LYS A 80 10.52 16.81 3.14
N LEU A 81 10.37 16.24 1.95
CA LEU A 81 9.10 15.80 1.38
C LEU A 81 9.33 14.50 0.61
N VAL A 82 8.38 13.59 0.74
CA VAL A 82 8.30 12.34 -0.01
C VAL A 82 6.94 12.33 -0.70
N ALA A 83 6.93 12.15 -2.01
CA ALA A 83 5.72 11.90 -2.78
C ALA A 83 5.53 10.39 -2.92
N VAL A 84 4.32 9.92 -2.68
CA VAL A 84 3.95 8.52 -2.85
C VAL A 84 2.76 8.49 -3.79
N ASP A 85 2.86 7.65 -4.81
CA ASP A 85 1.82 7.46 -5.82
C ASP A 85 1.59 5.96 -6.04
N VAL A 86 0.36 5.62 -6.39
CA VAL A 86 -0.07 4.26 -6.70
C VAL A 86 -0.86 4.32 -7.98
N ALA A 87 -0.22 3.94 -9.08
CA ALA A 87 -0.80 3.99 -10.42
C ALA A 87 -0.54 2.68 -11.15
N ASP A 88 -1.54 2.22 -11.90
CA ASP A 88 -1.43 1.07 -12.82
C ASP A 88 -0.91 -0.25 -12.19
N GLY A 89 -1.20 -0.47 -10.90
CA GLY A 89 -0.70 -1.66 -10.18
C GLY A 89 0.77 -1.57 -9.77
N PHE A 90 1.37 -0.39 -9.84
CA PHE A 90 2.70 -0.10 -9.33
C PHE A 90 2.61 0.88 -8.16
N PHE A 91 3.40 0.59 -7.13
CA PHE A 91 3.69 1.51 -6.05
C PHE A 91 4.93 2.31 -6.42
N GLU A 92 4.84 3.65 -6.44
CA GLU A 92 5.97 4.54 -6.67
C GLU A 92 6.14 5.50 -5.50
N ALA A 93 7.36 5.59 -4.96
CA ALA A 93 7.71 6.57 -3.94
C ALA A 93 8.90 7.39 -4.44
N SER A 94 8.79 8.72 -4.40
CA SER A 94 9.86 9.63 -4.79
C SER A 94 10.21 10.60 -3.66
N ALA A 95 11.50 10.85 -3.48
CA ALA A 95 12.03 11.71 -2.43
C ALA A 95 13.16 12.58 -2.98
N VAL A 96 13.18 13.87 -2.63
CA VAL A 96 14.23 14.79 -3.09
C VAL A 96 15.17 15.11 -1.94
N VAL A 97 16.45 14.74 -2.09
CA VAL A 97 17.50 15.03 -1.10
C VAL A 97 18.70 15.66 -1.81
N GLY A 98 19.07 16.88 -1.42
CA GLY A 98 20.28 17.54 -1.93
C GLY A 98 20.34 17.71 -3.45
N GLY A 99 19.19 17.90 -4.12
CA GLY A 99 19.11 18.03 -5.58
C GLY A 99 19.08 16.71 -6.36
N VAL A 100 19.06 15.57 -5.66
CA VAL A 100 18.89 14.22 -6.25
C VAL A 100 17.46 13.75 -5.99
N VAL A 101 16.80 13.25 -7.04
CA VAL A 101 15.47 12.64 -6.95
C VAL A 101 15.65 11.14 -6.81
N TYR A 102 15.36 10.59 -5.64
CA TYR A 102 15.31 9.14 -5.43
C TYR A 102 13.92 8.63 -5.76
N VAL A 103 13.82 7.59 -6.57
CA VAL A 103 12.54 6.97 -6.96
C VAL A 103 12.61 5.48 -6.63
N TYR A 104 11.64 4.99 -5.89
CA TYR A 104 11.40 3.57 -5.64
C TYR A 104 10.14 3.16 -6.39
N ARG A 105 10.19 2.04 -7.12
CA ARG A 105 9.03 1.52 -7.85
C ARG A 105 8.94 0.02 -7.64
N GLU A 106 7.76 -0.46 -7.25
CA GLU A 106 7.46 -1.87 -7.01
C GLU A 106 6.12 -2.26 -7.63
N GLU A 107 5.99 -3.51 -8.07
CA GLU A 107 4.74 -4.08 -8.56
C GLU A 107 3.87 -4.50 -7.37
N ILE A 108 2.62 -4.05 -7.34
CA ILE A 108 1.66 -4.47 -6.33
C ILE A 108 1.27 -5.93 -6.63
N PRO A 109 1.46 -6.86 -5.68
CA PRO A 109 1.14 -8.26 -5.91
C PRO A 109 -0.37 -8.44 -6.14
N SER A 110 -0.73 -9.13 -7.21
CA SER A 110 -2.12 -9.51 -7.52
C SER A 110 -2.53 -10.75 -6.73
N LEU A 111 -3.60 -10.66 -5.95
CA LEU A 111 -4.16 -11.78 -5.20
C LEU A 111 -5.30 -12.44 -6.00
N ASP A 112 -5.03 -13.59 -6.62
CA ASP A 112 -6.05 -14.42 -7.27
C ASP A 112 -6.63 -15.44 -6.29
N ILE A 113 -7.86 -15.23 -5.85
CA ILE A 113 -8.58 -16.14 -4.94
C ILE A 113 -9.38 -17.14 -5.80
N GLN A 114 -8.92 -18.39 -5.88
CA GLN A 114 -9.66 -19.46 -6.55
C GLN A 114 -10.61 -20.18 -5.58
N TYR A 115 -11.92 -20.01 -5.77
CA TYR A 115 -12.95 -20.72 -5.04
C TYR A 115 -13.43 -21.96 -5.80
N THR A 116 -13.15 -23.15 -5.29
CA THR A 116 -13.71 -24.40 -5.84
C THR A 116 -14.95 -24.79 -5.03
N LYS A 117 -16.14 -24.58 -5.59
CA LYS A 117 -17.38 -25.15 -5.07
C LYS A 117 -17.36 -26.65 -5.35
N ARG A 118 -17.26 -27.50 -4.31
CA ARG A 118 -17.56 -28.93 -4.48
C ARG A 118 -19.06 -29.05 -4.69
N ASP A 119 -19.45 -29.44 -5.91
CA ASP A 119 -20.80 -29.94 -6.18
C ASP A 119 -20.87 -31.37 -5.63
N ASP A 120 -21.45 -31.49 -4.44
CA ASP A 120 -21.82 -32.76 -3.84
C ASP A 120 -23.06 -33.27 -4.59
N GLY A 121 -22.84 -33.84 -5.77
CA GLY A 121 -23.89 -34.41 -6.62
C GLY A 121 -24.66 -35.52 -5.90
N VAL A 122 -25.91 -35.22 -5.55
CA VAL A 122 -26.91 -36.23 -5.20
C VAL A 122 -27.30 -36.96 -6.49
N SER A 123 -26.89 -38.24 -6.62
CA SER A 123 -27.51 -39.17 -7.56
C SER A 123 -28.63 -39.93 -6.84
N ILE A 124 -29.76 -39.98 -7.56
CA ILE A 124 -31.10 -40.46 -7.20
C ILE A 124 -31.08 -41.98 -6.96
#